data_AF-A0A531MTB9-F1
#
_entry.id   AF-A0A531MTB9-F1
#
_cell.length_a   1.000
_cell.length_b   1.000
_cell.length_c   1.000
_cell.angle_alpha   90.00
_cell.angle_beta   90.00
_cell.angle_gamma   90.00
#
_symmetry.space_group_name_H-M   'P 1'
#
loop_
_entity.id
_entity.type
_entity.pdbx_description
1 polymer ?
#
loop_
_entity_poly.entity_id
_entity_poly.type
_entity_poly.pdbx_seq_one_letter_code
_entity_poly.pdbx_strand_id
1 'polypeptide(L)' 'MSNKKRNWKPQTALVHGGTLRSQFGETAEAMYLTQGYVYKTAQAAEARFKGEEPGFIYSRYA' A
#
# COMPACT_ATOMS: atom_id res chain seq x y z
N MET A 1 18.36 2.81 3.61
CA MET A 1 17.62 3.95 3.06
C MET A 1 17.35 4.94 4.19
N SER A 2 17.73 6.21 4.05
CA SER A 2 17.55 7.21 5.11
C SER A 2 16.06 7.46 5.35
N ASN A 3 15.55 7.07 6.52
CA ASN A 3 14.20 7.38 6.98
C ASN A 3 14.10 8.85 7.43
N LYS A 4 14.36 9.78 6.51
CA LYS A 4 14.24 11.21 6.78
C LYS A 4 12.77 11.57 6.58
N LYS A 5 12.01 11.66 7.69
CA LYS A 5 10.66 12.25 7.67
C LYS A 5 10.77 13.62 6.99
N ARG A 6 10.07 13.79 5.87
CA ARG A 6 10.05 15.07 5.15
C ARG A 6 9.37 16.09 6.06
N ASN A 7 10.08 17.15 6.44
CA ASN A 7 9.55 18.22 7.29
C ASN A 7 8.68 19.19 6.46
N TRP A 8 7.59 18.67 5.92
CA TRP A 8 6.64 19.45 5.13
C TRP A 8 5.72 20.26 6.04
N LYS A 9 5.30 21.43 5.56
CA LYS A 9 4.19 22.15 6.19
C LYS A 9 2.90 21.29 6.10
N PRO A 10 1.97 21.40 7.05
CA PRO A 10 0.76 20.58 7.08
C PRO A 10 -0.02 20.57 5.76
N GLN A 11 -0.14 21.72 5.09
CA GLN A 11 -0.86 21.85 3.81
C GLN A 11 -0.27 20.95 2.72
N THR A 12 1.06 20.87 2.63
CA THR A 12 1.74 20.03 1.63
C THR A 12 1.58 18.55 1.95
N ALA A 13 1.62 18.18 3.24
CA ALA A 13 1.40 16.80 3.67
C ALA A 13 -0.03 16.31 3.35
N LEU A 14 -1.03 17.18 3.47
CA LEU A 14 -2.42 16.85 3.13
C LEU A 14 -2.64 16.59 1.63
N VAL A 15 -1.84 17.19 0.75
CA VAL A 15 -1.99 17.05 -0.71
C VAL A 15 -1.17 15.89 -1.27
N HIS A 16 -0.02 15.57 -0.68
CA HIS A 16 0.96 14.63 -1.26
C HIS A 16 1.42 13.50 -0.33
N GLY A 17 1.01 13.51 0.93
CA GLY A 17 1.37 12.48 1.89
C GLY A 17 0.58 11.19 1.67
N GLY A 18 1.21 10.05 1.90
CA GLY A 18 0.52 8.75 1.96
C GLY A 18 0.09 8.13 0.62
N THR A 19 0.29 8.81 -0.51
CA THR A 19 -0.04 8.29 -1.84
C THR A 19 0.69 6.99 -2.18
N LEU A 20 -0.05 6.00 -2.69
CA LEU A 20 0.47 4.74 -3.21
C LEU A 20 0.16 4.63 -4.71
N ARG A 21 1.00 5.27 -5.53
CA ARG A 21 0.86 5.29 -6.98
C ARG A 21 1.16 3.92 -7.59
N SER A 22 0.30 3.49 -8.50
CA SER A 22 0.49 2.25 -9.26
C SER A 22 1.62 2.39 -10.28
N GLN A 23 1.96 1.27 -10.93
CA GLN A 23 2.88 1.24 -12.06
C GLN A 23 2.41 2.03 -13.29
N PHE A 24 1.13 2.43 -13.35
CA PHE A 24 0.57 3.19 -14.47
C PHE A 24 0.85 4.70 -14.39
N GLY A 25 1.36 5.19 -13.25
CA GLY A 25 1.85 6.58 -13.15
C GLY A 25 0.76 7.64 -13.06
N GLU A 26 -0.46 7.26 -12.65
CA GLU A 26 -1.60 8.17 -12.51
C GLU A 26 -1.30 9.34 -11.53
N THR A 27 -1.80 10.53 -11.84
CA THR A 27 -1.55 11.70 -10.97
C THR A 27 -2.42 11.67 -9.71
N ALA A 28 -3.69 11.26 -9.84
CA ALA A 28 -4.65 11.12 -8.75
C ALA A 28 -4.60 9.72 -8.11
N GLU A 29 -5.16 9.54 -6.92
CA GLU A 29 -5.25 8.23 -6.26
C GLU A 29 -6.13 7.26 -7.06
N ALA A 30 -5.67 6.01 -7.19
CA ALA A 30 -6.47 4.94 -7.77
C ALA A 30 -7.51 4.40 -6.77
N MET A 31 -8.69 4.03 -7.27
CA MET A 31 -9.72 3.34 -6.49
C MET A 31 -9.64 1.81 -6.71
N TYR A 32 -9.37 1.06 -5.65
CA TYR A 32 -9.30 -0.40 -5.66
C TYR A 32 -10.59 -1.02 -5.07
N LEU A 33 -11.62 -1.15 -5.90
CA LEU A 33 -12.92 -1.72 -5.51
C LEU A 33 -12.89 -3.25 -5.48
N THR A 34 -12.11 -3.82 -4.57
CA THR A 34 -12.00 -5.27 -4.34
C THR A 34 -12.04 -5.60 -2.86
N GLN A 35 -12.47 -6.81 -2.53
CA GLN A 35 -12.41 -7.36 -1.17
C GLN A 35 -11.20 -8.28 -0.96
N GLY A 36 -10.67 -8.90 -2.01
CA GLY A 36 -9.62 -9.91 -1.94
C GLY A 36 -8.49 -9.67 -2.95
N TYR A 37 -7.37 -10.35 -2.73
CA TYR A 37 -6.14 -10.19 -3.49
C TYR A 37 -5.57 -11.55 -3.90
N VAL A 38 -4.98 -11.62 -5.09
CA VAL A 38 -4.37 -12.87 -5.60
C VAL A 38 -2.94 -13.04 -5.08
N TYR A 39 -2.56 -14.29 -4.85
CA TYR A 39 -1.21 -14.68 -4.43
C TYR A 39 -0.53 -15.45 -5.54
N LYS A 40 0.78 -15.23 -5.72
CA LYS A 40 1.56 -15.93 -6.75
C LYS A 40 1.71 -17.42 -6.45
N THR A 41 1.79 -17.79 -5.18
CA THR A 41 1.91 -19.17 -4.69
C THR A 41 1.13 -19.34 -3.38
N ALA A 42 0.84 -20.59 -3.00
CA ALA A 42 0.19 -20.89 -1.72
C ALA A 42 1.06 -20.47 -0.52
N GLN A 43 2.38 -20.65 -0.62
CA GLN A 43 3.35 -20.24 0.40
C GLN A 43 3.36 -18.72 0.62
N ALA A 44 3.18 -17.92 -0.45
CA ALA A 44 3.09 -16.47 -0.33
C ALA A 44 1.80 -16.03 0.41
N ALA A 45 0.70 -16.79 0.27
CA ALA A 45 -0.47 -16.56 1.09
C ALA A 45 -0.16 -16.84 2.56
N GLU A 46 0.38 -18.03 2.86
CA GLU A 46 0.75 -18.45 4.22
C GLU A 46 1.65 -17.43 4.92
N ALA A 47 2.74 -17.00 4.27
CA ALA A 47 3.68 -16.02 4.82
C ALA A 47 3.02 -14.68 5.15
N ARG A 48 2.10 -14.19 4.31
CA ARG A 48 1.32 -12.97 4.59
C ARG A 48 0.38 -13.16 5.78
N PHE A 49 -0.31 -14.29 5.87
CA PHE A 49 -1.19 -14.59 7.01
C PHE A 49 -0.42 -14.70 8.33
N LYS A 50 0.85 -15.14 8.28
CA LYS A 50 1.77 -15.17 9.44
C LYS A 50 2.43 -13.82 9.74
N GLY A 51 2.28 -12.82 8.87
CA GLY A 51 2.96 -11.52 8.98
C GLY A 51 4.45 -11.57 8.66
N GLU A 52 4.93 -12.67 8.06
CA GLU A 52 6.33 -12.85 7.64
C GLU A 52 6.63 -12.07 6.36
N GLU A 53 5.62 -11.89 5.51
CA GLU A 53 5.70 -11.06 4.30
C GLU A 53 4.63 -9.94 4.29
N PRO A 54 4.97 -8.73 3.84
CA PRO A 54 4.00 -7.66 3.69
C PRO A 54 3.08 -7.91 2.48
N GLY A 55 1.91 -7.30 2.50
CA GLY A 55 0.99 -7.27 1.37
C GLY A 55 -0.46 -7.28 1.81
N PHE A 56 -1.35 -7.07 0.85
CA PHE A 56 -2.78 -7.13 1.11
C PHE A 56 -3.25 -8.59 1.25
N ILE A 57 -4.19 -8.81 2.16
CA ILE A 57 -4.85 -10.10 2.42
C ILE A 57 -6.33 -9.97 2.08
N TYR A 58 -7.03 -9.09 2.80
CA TYR A 58 -8.45 -8.84 2.64
C TYR A 58 -8.76 -7.41 3.06
N SER A 59 -9.59 -6.69 2.29
CA SER A 59 -9.83 -5.25 2.48
C SER A 59 -10.50 -4.91 3.81
N ARG A 60 -11.06 -5.89 4.51
CA ARG A 60 -11.60 -5.72 5.87
C ARG A 60 -10.54 -5.32 6.91
N TYR A 61 -9.29 -5.70 6.68
CA TYR A 61 -8.17 -5.49 7.63
C TYR A 61 -7.06 -4.62 7.03
N ALA A 62 -7.28 -4.07 5.84
CA ALA A 62 -6.32 -3.24 5.11
C ALA A 62 -6.43 -1.77 5.52
#